data_AF-A0A914YWL0-F1
#
_entry.id   AF-A0A914YWL0-F1
#
_cell.length_a   1.000
_cell.length_b   1.000
_cell.length_c   1.000
_cell.angle_alpha   90.00
_cell.angle_beta   90.00
_cell.angle_gamma   90.00
#
_symmetry.space_group_name_H-M   'P 1'
#
loop_
_entity.id
_entity.type
_entity.pdbx_description
1 polymer ?
#
loop_
_entity_poly.entity_id
_entity_poly.type
_entity_poly.pdbx_seq_one_letter_code
_entity_poly.pdbx_strand_id
1 'polypeptide(L)'
;MDSYTYIFFGNETKPMLRPCIDYAKNIFSQVVKNCKTSLLSNPSCNKIDVGYRSTIYAIAVKYGNKEIFEFVWQKYLSETEKVEKESLLQGLASTQDYGLAKRVIEYHIENATHVSQFCVFYYNANTLKQLRPYLMNNLAYLVKKTKGTKFLATCFHAIYRFPQKENLVKEVKDFEITNKEIIKGAGGYVAGAIAGRRKGNAQDYKVQKNYAQTLNSFLYQYVSTLPSKD
;
A
#
# COMPACT_ATOMS: atom_id res chain seq x y z
N MET A 1 21.49 -17.22 -5.66
CA MET A 1 20.91 -15.87 -5.90
C MET A 1 19.53 -15.87 -5.25
N ASP A 2 19.49 -15.62 -3.95
CA ASP A 2 18.25 -15.66 -3.18
C ASP A 2 17.55 -14.30 -3.25
N SER A 3 16.33 -14.30 -3.79
CA SER A 3 15.51 -13.11 -4.00
C SER A 3 14.88 -12.65 -2.68
N TYR A 4 15.56 -11.79 -1.93
CA TYR A 4 14.99 -11.15 -0.74
C TYR A 4 13.98 -10.06 -1.13
N THR A 5 12.73 -10.17 -0.65
CA THR A 5 11.66 -9.19 -0.92
C THR A 5 11.02 -8.70 0.39
N TYR A 6 10.82 -7.38 0.47
CA TYR A 6 10.56 -6.58 1.68
C TYR A 6 9.09 -6.51 2.11
N ILE A 7 8.78 -6.51 3.42
CA ILE A 7 7.46 -6.10 3.99
C ILE A 7 7.69 -4.96 4.99
N PHE A 8 6.82 -3.95 4.98
CA PHE A 8 6.91 -2.75 5.81
C PHE A 8 6.23 -2.96 7.18
N PHE A 9 7.02 -2.95 8.25
CA PHE A 9 6.57 -2.57 9.59
C PHE A 9 7.17 -1.19 9.88
N GLY A 10 6.37 -0.13 9.82
CA GLY A 10 6.90 1.24 9.90
C GLY A 10 7.75 1.64 8.68
N ASN A 11 8.35 2.83 8.73
CA ASN A 11 9.07 3.47 7.60
C ASN A 11 10.34 2.73 7.10
N GLU A 12 10.55 1.47 7.47
CA GLU A 12 11.72 0.68 7.07
C GLU A 12 11.30 -0.58 6.28
N THR A 13 11.88 -0.74 5.10
CA THR A 13 11.78 -1.97 4.31
C THR A 13 12.77 -3.00 4.87
N LYS A 14 12.29 -4.01 5.58
CA LYS A 14 13.13 -5.17 5.96
C LYS A 14 12.70 -6.42 5.17
N PRO A 15 13.65 -7.23 4.66
CA PRO A 15 13.32 -8.48 3.98
C PRO A 15 12.67 -9.44 4.98
N MET A 16 11.49 -9.97 4.64
CA MET A 16 10.84 -10.94 5.52
C MET A 16 11.48 -12.31 5.35
N LEU A 17 11.80 -12.97 6.47
CA LEU A 17 12.45 -14.27 6.46
C LEU A 17 11.49 -15.33 5.87
N ARG A 18 12.01 -16.21 5.03
CA ARG A 18 11.25 -17.30 4.37
C ARG A 18 10.39 -18.13 5.35
N PRO A 19 10.88 -18.51 6.54
CA PRO A 19 10.06 -19.18 7.55
C PRO A 19 8.78 -18.42 7.94
N CYS A 20 8.83 -17.09 8.00
CA CYS A 20 7.66 -16.27 8.32
C CYS A 20 6.64 -16.28 7.17
N ILE A 21 7.11 -16.30 5.92
CA ILE A 21 6.25 -16.42 4.74
C ILE A 21 5.54 -17.78 4.77
N ASP A 22 6.30 -18.86 4.98
CA ASP A 22 5.78 -20.22 4.97
C ASP A 22 4.80 -20.45 6.13
N TYR A 23 5.10 -19.93 7.32
CA TYR A 23 4.18 -19.95 8.47
C TYR A 23 2.86 -19.23 8.17
N ALA A 24 2.93 -18.01 7.64
CA ALA A 24 1.74 -17.24 7.31
C ALA A 24 0.90 -17.92 6.22
N LYS A 25 1.53 -18.49 5.19
CA LYS A 25 0.85 -19.26 4.15
C LYS A 25 0.16 -20.50 4.71
N ASN A 26 0.84 -21.22 5.61
CA ASN A 26 0.26 -22.40 6.25
C ASN A 26 -0.99 -22.04 7.06
N ILE A 27 -0.90 -21.03 7.93
CA ILE A 27 -2.04 -20.58 8.75
C ILE A 27 -3.18 -20.08 7.87
N PHE A 28 -2.88 -19.28 6.85
CA PHE A 28 -3.92 -18.76 5.97
C PHE A 28 -4.60 -19.87 5.15
N SER A 29 -3.88 -20.93 4.78
CA SER A 29 -4.49 -22.09 4.11
C SER A 29 -5.54 -22.79 4.99
N GLN A 30 -5.31 -22.84 6.30
CA GLN A 30 -6.30 -23.35 7.26
C GLN A 30 -7.52 -22.44 7.34
N VAL A 31 -7.32 -21.11 7.30
CA VAL A 31 -8.44 -20.15 7.23
C VAL A 31 -9.27 -20.35 5.97
N VAL A 32 -8.64 -20.51 4.80
CA VAL A 32 -9.34 -20.77 3.54
C VAL A 32 -10.20 -22.04 3.63
N LYS A 33 -9.65 -23.10 4.24
CA LYS A 33 -10.37 -24.36 4.44
C LYS A 33 -11.53 -24.22 5.44
N ASN A 34 -11.27 -23.66 6.61
CA ASN A 34 -12.21 -23.64 7.73
C ASN A 34 -13.29 -22.56 7.57
N CYS A 35 -12.95 -21.43 6.95
CA CYS A 35 -13.85 -20.30 6.76
C CYS A 35 -14.39 -20.20 5.33
N LYS A 36 -14.52 -21.31 4.60
CA LYS A 36 -14.99 -21.28 3.22
C LYS A 36 -16.32 -20.53 3.08
N THR A 37 -17.30 -20.85 3.93
CA THR A 37 -18.66 -20.27 3.90
C THR A 37 -18.90 -19.22 5.00
N SER A 38 -18.04 -19.14 6.01
CA SER A 38 -18.19 -18.23 7.16
C SER A 38 -17.51 -16.87 6.93
N LEU A 39 -17.99 -15.84 7.63
CA LEU A 39 -17.27 -14.56 7.76
C LEU A 39 -15.94 -14.77 8.50
N LEU A 40 -14.94 -13.92 8.22
CA LEU A 40 -13.62 -14.05 8.84
C LEU A 40 -13.56 -13.42 10.22
N SER A 41 -14.54 -12.57 10.55
CA SER A 41 -14.80 -12.12 11.92
C SER A 41 -15.22 -13.26 12.86
N ASN A 42 -15.69 -14.41 12.32
CA ASN A 42 -16.13 -15.53 13.12
C ASN A 42 -14.95 -16.31 13.75
N PRO A 43 -14.81 -16.29 15.09
CA PRO A 43 -13.69 -16.94 15.78
C PRO A 43 -13.77 -18.47 15.76
N SER A 44 -14.91 -19.06 15.40
CA SER A 44 -15.04 -20.52 15.29
C SER A 44 -14.19 -21.08 14.14
N CYS A 45 -14.06 -20.34 13.03
CA CYS A 45 -13.32 -20.77 11.85
C CYS A 45 -11.97 -20.05 11.70
N ASN A 46 -11.89 -18.76 12.05
CA ASN A 46 -10.67 -17.96 11.92
C ASN A 46 -9.93 -17.91 13.25
N LYS A 47 -8.92 -18.77 13.38
CA LYS A 47 -8.10 -18.89 14.59
C LYS A 47 -6.91 -17.93 14.62
N ILE A 48 -6.77 -17.06 13.62
CA ILE A 48 -5.77 -16.00 13.65
C ILE A 48 -6.20 -14.97 14.69
N ASP A 49 -5.31 -14.68 15.63
CA ASP A 49 -5.50 -13.58 16.58
C ASP A 49 -5.70 -12.26 15.82
N VAL A 50 -6.65 -11.46 16.30
CA VAL A 50 -7.11 -10.23 15.63
C VAL A 50 -5.94 -9.29 15.31
N GLY A 51 -4.94 -9.19 16.20
CA GLY A 51 -3.79 -8.32 16.02
C GLY A 51 -2.86 -8.74 14.87
N TYR A 52 -2.90 -10.01 14.45
CA TYR A 52 -2.05 -10.53 13.37
C TYR A 52 -2.78 -10.70 12.03
N ARG A 53 -4.11 -10.55 11.98
CA ARG A 53 -4.91 -10.81 10.77
C ARG A 53 -4.46 -9.99 9.57
N SER A 54 -4.32 -8.68 9.72
CA SER A 54 -3.87 -7.81 8.62
C SER A 54 -2.51 -8.22 8.05
N THR A 55 -1.58 -8.64 8.93
CA THR A 55 -0.25 -9.10 8.54
C THR A 55 -0.32 -10.44 7.80
N ILE A 56 -1.05 -11.42 8.33
CA ILE A 56 -1.19 -12.72 7.69
C ILE A 56 -1.89 -12.60 6.34
N TYR A 57 -2.94 -11.77 6.23
CA TYR A 57 -3.64 -11.52 4.98
C TYR A 57 -2.73 -10.83 3.96
N ALA A 58 -1.97 -9.81 4.38
CA ALA A 58 -1.00 -9.13 3.54
C ALA A 58 0.03 -10.09 2.95
N ILE A 59 0.60 -10.98 3.78
CA ILE A 59 1.58 -11.97 3.34
C ILE A 59 0.93 -12.97 2.38
N ALA A 60 -0.27 -13.48 2.73
CA ALA A 60 -0.98 -14.45 1.91
C ALA A 60 -1.33 -13.88 0.53
N VAL A 61 -1.82 -12.64 0.45
CA VAL A 61 -2.13 -11.96 -0.82
C VAL A 61 -0.85 -11.67 -1.61
N LYS A 62 0.20 -11.20 -0.95
CA LYS A 62 1.44 -10.79 -1.61
C LYS A 62 2.20 -11.95 -2.25
N TYR A 63 2.26 -13.09 -1.55
CA TYR A 63 3.03 -14.28 -1.97
C TYR A 63 2.13 -15.45 -2.40
N GLY A 64 0.83 -15.21 -2.50
CA GLY A 64 -0.17 -16.14 -2.98
C GLY A 64 -0.43 -15.96 -4.48
N ASN A 65 -1.41 -16.72 -4.96
CA ASN A 65 -1.91 -16.64 -6.32
C ASN A 65 -3.21 -15.81 -6.37
N LYS A 66 -3.79 -15.71 -7.58
CA LYS A 66 -5.04 -14.99 -7.81
C LYS A 66 -6.19 -15.57 -6.99
N GLU A 67 -6.24 -16.87 -6.77
CA GLU A 67 -7.28 -17.55 -6.00
C GLU A 67 -7.30 -17.09 -4.54
N ILE A 68 -6.12 -16.91 -3.94
CA ILE A 68 -5.99 -16.34 -2.59
C ILE A 68 -6.51 -14.90 -2.57
N PHE A 69 -6.17 -14.09 -3.58
CA PHE A 69 -6.69 -12.73 -3.69
C PHE A 69 -8.22 -12.72 -3.80
N GLU A 70 -8.80 -13.56 -4.66
CA GLU A 70 -10.26 -13.65 -4.83
C GLU A 70 -10.94 -14.09 -3.55
N PHE A 71 -10.37 -15.04 -2.81
CA PHE A 71 -10.90 -15.44 -1.51
C PHE A 71 -10.97 -14.24 -0.56
N VAL A 72 -9.86 -13.51 -0.38
CA VAL A 72 -9.82 -12.32 0.49
C VAL A 72 -10.79 -11.25 0.00
N TRP A 73 -10.88 -11.05 -1.32
CA TRP A 73 -11.77 -10.06 -1.93
C TRP A 73 -13.24 -10.37 -1.65
N GLN A 74 -13.68 -11.61 -1.85
CA GLN A 74 -15.05 -12.03 -1.55
C GLN A 74 -15.35 -11.88 -0.06
N LYS A 75 -14.39 -12.25 0.81
CA LYS A 75 -14.55 -12.03 2.26
C LYS A 75 -14.72 -10.55 2.60
N TYR A 76 -13.89 -9.67 2.04
CA TYR A 76 -13.99 -8.22 2.22
C TYR A 76 -15.38 -7.69 1.81
N LEU A 77 -15.91 -8.14 0.67
CA LEU A 77 -17.23 -7.71 0.19
C LEU A 77 -18.35 -8.15 1.14
N SER A 78 -18.29 -9.38 1.66
CA SER A 78 -19.29 -9.95 2.56
C SER A 78 -19.17 -9.51 4.02
N GLU A 79 -17.98 -9.11 4.47
CA GLU A 79 -17.71 -8.84 5.88
C GLU A 79 -18.42 -7.57 6.35
N THR A 80 -19.02 -7.68 7.54
CA THR A 80 -19.75 -6.59 8.20
C THR A 80 -18.99 -6.01 9.38
N GLU A 81 -18.12 -6.81 10.02
CA GLU A 81 -17.29 -6.34 11.12
C GLU A 81 -16.21 -5.39 10.58
N LYS A 82 -16.14 -4.18 11.15
CA LYS A 82 -15.34 -3.09 10.62
C LYS A 82 -13.84 -3.36 10.72
N VAL A 83 -13.36 -3.86 11.85
CA VAL A 83 -11.93 -4.11 12.11
C VAL A 83 -11.41 -5.20 11.18
N GLU A 84 -12.20 -6.26 10.97
CA GLU A 84 -11.92 -7.33 10.03
C GLU A 84 -11.93 -6.82 8.59
N LYS A 85 -12.92 -6.00 8.22
CA LYS A 85 -13.00 -5.40 6.88
C LYS A 85 -11.80 -4.52 6.59
N GLU A 86 -11.32 -3.74 7.55
CA GLU A 86 -10.09 -2.95 7.46
C GLU A 86 -8.85 -3.86 7.31
N SER A 87 -8.76 -4.93 8.09
CA SER A 87 -7.67 -5.92 7.99
C SER A 87 -7.62 -6.60 6.62
N LEU A 88 -8.77 -7.00 6.07
CA LEU A 88 -8.89 -7.60 4.74
C LEU A 88 -8.49 -6.62 3.65
N LEU A 89 -8.92 -5.36 3.77
CA LEU A 89 -8.54 -4.31 2.84
C LEU A 89 -7.03 -4.04 2.84
N GLN A 90 -6.40 -4.04 4.01
CA GLN A 90 -4.94 -3.95 4.13
C GLN A 90 -4.24 -5.16 3.51
N GLY A 91 -4.82 -6.35 3.64
CA GLY A 91 -4.35 -7.56 2.96
C GLY A 91 -4.38 -7.41 1.43
N LEU A 92 -5.51 -7.00 0.88
CA LEU A 92 -5.70 -6.77 -0.57
C LEU A 92 -4.71 -5.74 -1.14
N ALA A 93 -4.40 -4.70 -0.36
CA ALA A 93 -3.45 -3.66 -0.74
C ALA A 93 -2.02 -4.19 -0.94
N SER A 94 -1.72 -5.40 -0.45
CA SER A 94 -0.39 -6.02 -0.57
C SER A 94 -0.17 -6.81 -1.86
N THR A 95 -1.18 -6.87 -2.74
CA THR A 95 -1.05 -7.54 -4.04
C THR A 95 0.07 -6.93 -4.88
N GLN A 96 0.80 -7.79 -5.60
CA GLN A 96 1.83 -7.38 -6.56
C GLN A 96 1.27 -7.26 -7.99
N ASP A 97 0.03 -7.72 -8.21
CA ASP A 97 -0.66 -7.67 -9.49
C ASP A 97 -1.35 -6.30 -9.69
N TYR A 98 -0.94 -5.59 -10.73
CA TYR A 98 -1.46 -4.27 -11.08
C TYR A 98 -2.97 -4.28 -11.37
N GLY A 99 -3.45 -5.28 -12.12
CA GLY A 99 -4.85 -5.38 -12.50
C GLY A 99 -5.76 -5.60 -11.30
N LEU A 100 -5.33 -6.46 -10.37
CA LEU A 100 -6.04 -6.70 -9.11
C LEU A 100 -6.02 -5.47 -8.20
N ALA A 101 -4.89 -4.77 -8.08
CA ALA A 101 -4.80 -3.51 -7.34
C ALA A 101 -5.73 -2.43 -7.92
N LYS A 102 -5.72 -2.27 -9.25
CA LYS A 102 -6.57 -1.33 -9.98
C LYS A 102 -8.05 -1.64 -9.75
N ARG A 103 -8.45 -2.93 -9.82
CA ARG A 103 -9.83 -3.37 -9.57
C ARG A 103 -10.35 -2.92 -8.21
N VAL A 104 -9.56 -3.07 -7.16
CA VAL A 104 -9.98 -2.68 -5.81
C VAL A 104 -10.16 -1.16 -5.72
N ILE A 105 -9.29 -0.38 -6.37
CA ILE A 105 -9.42 1.09 -6.43
C ILE A 105 -10.68 1.51 -7.17
N GLU A 106 -10.92 0.94 -8.34
CA GLU A 106 -12.09 1.24 -9.15
C GLU A 106 -13.37 0.95 -8.38
N TYR A 107 -13.44 -0.18 -7.67
CA TYR A 107 -14.56 -0.50 -6.80
C TYR A 107 -14.84 0.61 -5.76
N HIS A 108 -13.82 1.14 -5.08
CA HIS A 108 -14.02 2.18 -4.07
C HIS A 108 -14.41 3.53 -4.66
N ILE A 109 -13.85 3.88 -5.83
CA ILE A 109 -14.23 5.09 -6.57
C ILE A 109 -15.68 5.01 -7.04
N GLU A 110 -16.08 3.86 -7.59
CA GLU A 110 -17.42 3.64 -8.15
C GLU A 110 -18.50 3.63 -7.09
N ASN A 111 -18.24 2.97 -5.95
CA ASN A 111 -19.20 2.86 -4.87
C ASN A 111 -19.15 4.06 -3.90
N ALA A 112 -18.28 5.03 -4.15
CA ALA A 112 -18.02 6.18 -3.27
C ALA A 112 -17.82 5.75 -1.80
N THR A 113 -17.29 4.55 -1.57
CA THR A 113 -17.09 4.04 -0.22
C THR A 113 -15.93 4.78 0.41
N HIS A 114 -16.26 5.64 1.37
CA HIS A 114 -15.29 6.43 2.12
C HIS A 114 -14.53 5.56 3.11
N VAL A 115 -13.67 4.68 2.65
CA VAL A 115 -12.60 4.18 3.52
C VAL A 115 -11.53 5.26 3.52
N SER A 116 -11.61 6.16 4.49
CA SER A 116 -10.66 7.28 4.71
C SER A 116 -9.19 6.81 4.78
N GLN A 117 -8.98 5.50 4.95
CA GLN A 117 -7.69 4.84 5.06
C GLN A 117 -7.32 4.00 3.83
N PHE A 118 -8.13 3.93 2.76
CA PHE A 118 -7.82 3.08 1.60
C PHE A 118 -6.47 3.41 0.97
N CYS A 119 -6.28 4.66 0.55
CA CYS A 119 -5.02 5.09 -0.06
C CYS A 119 -3.85 5.14 0.94
N VAL A 120 -4.17 5.09 2.23
CA VAL A 120 -3.21 4.86 3.31
C VAL A 120 -2.80 3.38 3.34
N PHE A 121 -3.71 2.41 3.20
CA PHE A 121 -3.32 1.00 3.19
C PHE A 121 -2.50 0.60 1.97
N TYR A 122 -2.68 1.30 0.84
CA TYR A 122 -1.84 1.15 -0.34
C TYR A 122 -0.46 1.82 -0.21
N TYR A 123 -0.07 2.35 0.96
CA TYR A 123 1.27 2.90 1.27
C TYR A 123 2.46 1.96 1.02
N ASN A 124 2.30 0.78 0.43
CA ASN A 124 3.47 0.06 -0.07
C ASN A 124 3.96 0.74 -1.37
N ALA A 125 5.27 1.01 -1.44
CA ALA A 125 5.88 1.76 -2.54
C ALA A 125 5.68 1.11 -3.93
N ASN A 126 5.33 -0.18 -4.01
CA ASN A 126 5.17 -0.89 -5.26
C ASN A 126 3.78 -0.68 -5.87
N THR A 127 2.72 -0.88 -5.09
CA THR A 127 1.36 -0.79 -5.60
C THR A 127 1.01 0.67 -5.93
N LEU A 128 1.40 1.65 -5.10
CA LEU A 128 1.24 3.08 -5.45
C LEU A 128 2.06 3.51 -6.67
N LYS A 129 3.29 3.00 -6.84
CA LYS A 129 4.09 3.29 -8.03
C LYS A 129 3.39 2.81 -9.30
N GLN A 130 2.77 1.63 -9.25
CA GLN A 130 2.02 1.07 -10.37
C GLN A 130 0.70 1.81 -10.62
N LEU A 131 0.02 2.27 -9.56
CA LEU A 131 -1.27 2.96 -9.66
C LEU A 131 -1.17 4.45 -9.99
N ARG A 132 0.00 5.05 -9.77
CA ARG A 132 0.24 6.47 -10.02
C ARG A 132 -0.14 6.91 -11.45
N PRO A 133 0.28 6.24 -12.54
CA PRO A 133 -0.17 6.59 -13.89
C PRO A 133 -1.68 6.58 -14.04
N TYR A 134 -2.38 5.59 -13.47
CA TYR A 134 -3.84 5.54 -13.50
C TYR A 134 -4.46 6.75 -12.79
N LEU A 135 -3.99 7.08 -11.59
CA LEU A 135 -4.51 8.21 -10.80
C LEU A 135 -4.23 9.56 -11.48
N MET A 136 -3.05 9.73 -12.08
CA MET A 136 -2.68 10.95 -12.78
C MET A 136 -3.43 11.11 -14.09
N ASN A 137 -3.51 10.07 -14.92
CA ASN A 137 -4.14 10.16 -16.24
C ASN A 137 -5.67 10.24 -16.20
N ASN A 138 -6.29 9.89 -15.07
CA ASN A 138 -7.75 9.88 -14.91
C ASN A 138 -8.27 10.97 -13.96
N LEU A 139 -7.48 12.00 -13.64
CA LEU A 139 -7.82 13.00 -12.63
C LEU A 139 -9.23 13.61 -12.82
N ALA A 140 -9.59 14.03 -14.04
CA ALA A 140 -10.89 14.64 -14.30
C ALA A 140 -12.07 13.71 -13.97
N TYR A 141 -11.96 12.44 -14.38
CA TYR A 141 -12.92 11.39 -14.06
C TYR A 141 -13.02 11.17 -12.55
N LEU A 142 -11.87 11.06 -11.88
CA LEU A 142 -11.78 10.82 -10.44
C LEU A 142 -12.39 11.98 -9.65
N VAL A 143 -12.08 13.23 -9.99
CA VAL A 143 -12.65 14.42 -9.35
C VAL A 143 -14.16 14.44 -9.52
N LYS A 144 -14.68 14.16 -10.72
CA LYS A 144 -16.12 14.11 -10.99
C LYS A 144 -16.82 13.03 -10.16
N LYS A 145 -16.28 11.81 -10.16
CA LYS A 145 -16.88 10.67 -9.46
C LYS A 145 -16.82 10.79 -7.95
N THR A 146 -15.67 11.21 -7.44
CA THR A 146 -15.45 11.37 -6.01
C THR A 146 -15.93 12.72 -5.48
N LYS A 147 -16.53 13.59 -6.31
CA LYS A 147 -16.96 14.96 -5.97
C LYS A 147 -15.86 15.78 -5.27
N GLY A 148 -14.60 15.65 -5.71
CA GLY A 148 -13.45 16.37 -5.11
C GLY A 148 -13.17 16.02 -3.64
N THR A 149 -13.60 14.85 -3.17
CA THR A 149 -13.56 14.50 -1.74
C THR A 149 -12.14 14.31 -1.17
N LYS A 150 -12.08 14.34 0.16
CA LYS A 150 -10.93 14.00 1.02
C LYS A 150 -10.20 12.71 0.62
N PHE A 151 -10.91 11.73 0.05
CA PHE A 151 -10.33 10.47 -0.44
C PHE A 151 -9.23 10.72 -1.48
N LEU A 152 -9.53 11.50 -2.52
CA LEU A 152 -8.59 11.75 -3.61
C LEU A 152 -7.36 12.53 -3.10
N ALA A 153 -7.57 13.47 -2.18
CA ALA A 153 -6.49 14.18 -1.50
C ALA A 153 -5.58 13.24 -0.70
N THR A 154 -6.14 12.24 -0.01
CA THR A 154 -5.35 11.20 0.69
C THR A 154 -4.55 10.34 -0.28
N CYS A 155 -5.09 10.00 -1.45
CA CYS A 155 -4.38 9.27 -2.50
C CYS A 155 -3.20 10.06 -3.06
N PHE A 156 -3.41 11.33 -3.41
CA PHE A 156 -2.31 12.18 -3.86
C PHE A 156 -1.28 12.42 -2.76
N HIS A 157 -1.72 12.65 -1.52
CA HIS A 157 -0.80 12.74 -0.38
C HIS A 157 0.07 11.49 -0.25
N ALA A 158 -0.48 10.29 -0.48
CA ALA A 158 0.25 9.04 -0.42
C ALA A 158 1.26 8.85 -1.56
N ILE A 159 0.85 9.17 -2.80
CA ILE A 159 1.74 9.15 -3.97
C ILE A 159 2.94 10.09 -3.75
N TYR A 160 2.69 11.27 -3.19
CA TYR A 160 3.71 12.30 -3.00
C TYR A 160 4.45 12.21 -1.66
N ARG A 161 4.16 11.22 -0.80
CA ARG A 161 4.82 11.04 0.50
C ARG A 161 6.21 10.40 0.40
N PHE A 162 6.49 9.63 -0.66
CA PHE A 162 7.78 8.95 -0.79
C PHE A 162 8.90 9.93 -1.19
N PRO A 163 10.12 9.76 -0.65
CA PRO A 163 11.28 10.57 -0.98
C PRO A 163 11.49 10.65 -2.49
N GLN A 164 11.44 11.87 -2.99
CA GLN A 164 11.34 12.16 -4.42
C GLN A 164 12.74 12.16 -5.03
N LYS A 165 13.01 11.29 -6.01
CA LYS A 165 14.07 11.57 -6.99
C LYS A 165 13.74 12.90 -7.68
N GLU A 166 14.76 13.66 -8.09
CA GLU A 166 14.61 15.00 -8.69
C GLU A 166 13.63 15.03 -9.87
N ASN A 167 13.59 13.95 -10.67
CA ASN A 167 12.67 13.78 -11.79
C ASN A 167 11.19 13.73 -11.37
N LEU A 168 10.88 13.21 -10.17
CA LEU A 168 9.51 13.12 -9.67
C LEU A 168 8.97 14.51 -9.30
N VAL A 169 9.82 15.38 -8.75
CA VAL A 169 9.45 16.78 -8.43
C VAL A 169 9.05 17.53 -9.70
N LYS A 170 9.77 17.33 -10.80
CA LYS A 170 9.43 17.90 -12.11
C LYS A 170 8.10 17.34 -12.61
N GLU A 171 7.93 16.02 -12.58
CA GLU A 171 6.68 15.34 -12.99
C GLU A 171 5.45 15.85 -12.21
N VAL A 172 5.58 16.10 -10.90
CA VAL A 172 4.49 16.68 -10.09
C VAL A 172 4.17 18.10 -10.55
N LYS A 173 5.18 18.94 -10.78
CA LYS A 173 4.98 20.33 -11.24
C LYS A 173 4.31 20.36 -12.60
N ASP A 174 4.77 19.55 -13.54
CA ASP A 174 4.21 19.47 -14.89
C ASP A 174 2.75 18.98 -14.84
N PHE A 175 2.46 18.00 -13.96
CA PHE A 175 1.11 17.54 -13.70
C PHE A 175 0.19 18.63 -13.13
N GLU A 176 0.66 19.40 -12.14
CA GLU A 176 -0.09 20.52 -11.55
C GLU A 176 -0.39 21.61 -12.58
N ILE A 177 0.58 21.97 -13.41
CA ILE A 177 0.42 22.97 -14.47
C ILE A 177 -0.63 22.49 -15.48
N THR A 178 -0.49 21.25 -15.95
CA THR A 178 -1.39 20.66 -16.95
C THR A 178 -2.83 20.56 -16.44
N ASN A 179 -3.01 20.28 -15.16
CA ASN A 179 -4.32 20.01 -14.57
C ASN A 179 -4.87 21.15 -13.71
N LYS A 180 -4.34 22.37 -13.85
CA LYS A 180 -4.62 23.52 -12.97
C LYS A 180 -6.11 23.77 -12.76
N GLU A 181 -6.91 23.80 -13.82
CA GLU A 181 -8.34 24.08 -13.73
C GLU A 181 -9.13 22.95 -13.07
N ILE A 182 -8.75 21.69 -13.32
CA ILE A 182 -9.36 20.52 -12.68
C ILE A 182 -9.05 20.52 -11.18
N ILE A 183 -7.80 20.80 -10.81
CA ILE A 183 -7.35 20.87 -9.41
C ILE A 183 -8.06 22.01 -8.68
N LYS A 184 -8.21 23.18 -9.33
CA LYS A 184 -8.94 24.32 -8.78
C LYS A 184 -10.42 23.99 -8.55
N GLY A 185 -11.05 23.28 -9.50
CA GLY A 185 -12.44 22.81 -9.39
C GLY A 185 -12.66 21.67 -8.38
N ALA A 186 -11.62 20.91 -8.05
CA ALA A 186 -11.69 19.80 -7.08
C ALA A 186 -11.71 20.25 -5.61
N GLY A 187 -11.60 21.56 -5.33
CA GLY A 187 -11.58 22.12 -3.99
C GLY A 187 -10.20 22.12 -3.31
N GLY A 188 -10.07 22.88 -2.22
CA GLY A 188 -8.79 23.16 -1.57
C GLY A 188 -8.04 21.94 -1.00
N TYR A 189 -8.71 20.79 -0.82
CA TYR A 189 -8.09 19.59 -0.26
C TYR A 189 -7.10 18.92 -1.22
N VAL A 190 -7.45 18.75 -2.49
CA VAL A 190 -6.55 18.16 -3.49
C VAL A 190 -5.41 19.14 -3.77
N ALA A 191 -5.72 20.42 -3.98
CA ALA A 191 -4.70 21.46 -4.16
C ALA A 191 -3.73 21.55 -2.96
N GLY A 192 -4.24 21.50 -1.73
CA GLY A 192 -3.44 21.54 -0.51
C GLY A 192 -2.57 20.30 -0.30
N ALA A 193 -3.07 19.10 -0.63
CA ALA A 193 -2.31 17.86 -0.56
C ALA A 193 -1.10 17.85 -1.52
N ILE A 194 -1.26 18.43 -2.71
CA ILE A 194 -0.19 18.52 -3.70
C ILE A 194 0.78 19.68 -3.34
N ALA A 195 0.26 20.86 -2.98
CA ALA A 195 1.06 22.04 -2.66
C ALA A 195 1.87 21.91 -1.35
N GLY A 196 1.29 21.31 -0.29
CA GLY A 196 1.91 21.16 1.02
C GLY A 196 3.19 20.29 1.01
N ARG A 197 3.36 19.45 -0.01
CA ARG A 197 4.52 18.54 -0.15
C ARG A 197 5.71 19.13 -0.92
N ARG A 198 5.54 20.28 -1.59
CA ARG A 198 6.61 21.01 -2.30
C ARG A 198 7.76 21.45 -1.37
N LYS A 199 7.48 21.72 -0.09
CA LYS A 199 8.46 22.28 0.88
C LYS A 199 9.17 21.23 1.74
N GLY A 200 8.52 20.10 2.07
CA GLY A 200 9.12 19.05 2.92
C GLY A 200 10.06 18.09 2.18
N ASN A 201 9.68 17.67 0.97
CA ASN A 201 10.30 16.51 0.33
C ASN A 201 11.73 16.73 -0.21
N ALA A 202 12.12 17.95 -0.57
CA ALA A 202 13.48 18.23 -1.06
C ALA A 202 14.54 18.19 0.06
N GLN A 203 14.16 18.64 1.26
CA GLN A 203 14.99 18.56 2.46
C GLN A 203 15.02 17.12 2.99
N ASP A 204 13.85 16.46 3.06
CA ASP A 204 13.73 15.07 3.50
C ASP A 204 14.50 14.09 2.60
N TYR A 205 14.50 14.30 1.27
CA TYR A 205 15.30 13.49 0.34
C TYR A 205 16.81 13.61 0.60
N LYS A 206 17.31 14.83 0.86
CA LYS A 206 18.73 15.05 1.20
C LYS A 206 19.09 14.35 2.52
N VAL A 207 18.25 14.48 3.55
CA VAL A 207 18.47 13.83 4.85
C VAL A 207 18.46 12.31 4.72
N GLN A 208 17.50 11.74 3.97
CA GLN A 208 17.42 10.30 3.77
C GLN A 208 18.55 9.75 2.91
N LYS A 209 19.02 10.48 1.88
CA LYS A 209 20.19 10.10 1.10
C LYS A 209 21.44 10.02 1.98
N ASN A 210 21.64 11.00 2.84
CA ASN A 210 22.75 11.02 3.79
C ASN A 210 22.64 9.86 4.80
N TYR A 211 21.45 9.64 5.36
CA TYR A 211 21.21 8.55 6.31
C TYR A 211 21.43 7.16 5.67
N ALA A 212 20.94 6.94 4.45
CA ALA A 212 21.13 5.69 3.72
C ALA A 212 22.61 5.44 3.39
N GLN A 213 23.39 6.48 3.08
CA GLN A 213 24.83 6.38 2.91
C GLN A 213 25.52 5.98 4.22
N THR A 214 25.19 6.64 5.34
CA THR A 214 25.72 6.31 6.66
C THR A 214 25.36 4.89 7.09
N LEU A 215 24.11 4.47 6.90
CA LEU A 215 23.64 3.14 7.27
C LEU A 215 24.30 2.05 6.41
N ASN A 216 24.46 2.27 5.10
CA ASN A 216 25.18 1.33 4.24
C ASN A 216 26.65 1.20 4.64
N SER A 217 27.33 2.29 4.99
CA SER A 217 28.70 2.25 5.49
C SER A 217 28.81 1.44 6.79
N PHE A 218 27.86 1.63 7.70
CA PHE A 218 27.80 0.89 8.97
C PHE A 218 27.50 -0.60 8.76
N LEU A 219 26.52 -0.95 7.93
CA LEU A 219 26.16 -2.33 7.62
C LEU A 219 27.30 -3.05 6.90
N TYR A 220 28.01 -2.37 6.00
CA TYR A 220 29.18 -2.94 5.31
C TYR A 220 30.31 -3.26 6.29
N GLN A 221 30.62 -2.34 7.21
CA GLN A 221 31.59 -2.58 8.29
C GLN A 221 31.14 -3.74 9.19
N TYR A 222 29.89 -3.74 9.64
CA TYR A 222 29.36 -4.79 10.50
C TYR A 222 29.41 -6.18 9.84
N VAL A 223 28.96 -6.31 8.58
CA VAL A 223 29.01 -7.57 7.84
C VAL A 223 30.45 -8.03 7.60
N SER A 224 31.40 -7.11 7.37
CA SER A 224 32.82 -7.45 7.21
C SER A 224 33.50 -7.92 8.50
N THR A 225 32.88 -7.70 9.66
CA THR A 225 33.35 -8.18 10.97
C THR A 225 32.70 -9.48 11.43
N LEU A 226 31.70 -9.99 10.68
CA LEU A 226 31.11 -11.29 10.98
C LEU A 226 32.08 -12.40 10.52
N PRO A 227 32.38 -13.39 11.37
CA PRO A 227 33.27 -14.49 11.00
C PRO A 227 32.69 -15.26 9.79
N SER A 228 33.56 -15.63 8.83
CA SER A 228 33.14 -16.45 7.70
C SER A 228 32.59 -17.76 8.22
N LYS A 229 31.39 -18.13 7.77
CA LYS A 229 30.90 -19.48 7.97
C LYS A 229 31.62 -20.36 6.94
N ASP A 230 32.61 -21.09 7.43
CA ASP A 230 33.12 -22.31 6.77
C ASP A 230 32.04 -23.39 6.75
#